data_AF-A0A7Y4ZCL5-F1
#
_entry.id   AF-A0A7Y4ZCL5-F1
#
_cell.length_a   1.000
_cell.length_b   1.000
_cell.length_c   1.000
_cell.angle_alpha   90.00
_cell.angle_beta   90.00
_cell.angle_gamma   90.00
#
_symmetry.space_group_name_H-M   'P 1'
#
loop_
_entity.id
_entity.type
_entity.pdbx_description
1 polymer ?
#
loop_
_entity_poly.entity_id
_entity_poly.type
_entity_poly.pdbx_seq_one_letter_code
_entity_poly.pdbx_strand_id
1 'polypeptide(L)' 'MPKKPLDFVLYGVFALAILKLGSLYFSVNPDDSNWNEFKIEHHCKLRKTEYGVERASWNCDDGKTYFRWMQQR' A
#
# COMPACT_ATOMS: atom_id res chain seq x y z
N MET A 1 8.22 -15.80 -42.82
CA MET A 1 9.24 -14.76 -42.53
C MET A 1 9.94 -15.15 -41.25
N PRO A 2 11.26 -15.42 -41.26
CA PRO A 2 11.97 -15.76 -40.03
C PRO A 2 11.92 -14.56 -39.08
N LYS A 3 11.32 -14.73 -37.89
CA LYS A 3 11.35 -13.72 -36.83
C LYS A 3 12.82 -13.47 -36.48
N LYS A 4 13.25 -12.20 -36.48
CA LYS A 4 14.65 -11.89 -36.23
C LYS A 4 15.00 -12.34 -34.81
N PRO A 5 16.20 -12.89 -34.57
CA PRO A 5 16.58 -13.37 -33.24
C PRO A 5 16.46 -12.27 -32.17
N LEU A 6 16.64 -11.01 -32.59
CA LEU A 6 16.44 -9.82 -31.77
C LEU A 6 15.01 -9.68 -31.23
N ASP A 7 13.99 -9.99 -32.05
CA ASP A 7 12.59 -9.86 -31.66
C ASP A 7 12.28 -10.83 -30.52
N PHE A 8 12.83 -12.05 -30.58
CA PHE A 8 12.64 -13.07 -29.55
C PHE A 8 13.26 -12.65 -28.21
N VAL A 9 14.46 -12.04 -28.25
CA VAL A 9 15.11 -11.48 -27.06
C VAL A 9 14.27 -10.33 -26.49
N LEU A 10 13.76 -9.44 -27.35
CA LEU A 10 12.95 -8.29 -26.93
C LEU A 10 11.65 -8.74 -26.24
N TYR A 11 10.94 -9.72 -26.82
CA TYR A 11 9.75 -10.30 -26.20
C TYR A 11 10.07 -10.98 -24.86
N GLY A 12 11.21 -11.66 -24.74
CA GLY A 12 11.66 -12.27 -23.50
C GLY A 12 11.89 -11.26 -22.37
N VAL A 13 12.59 -10.16 -22.68
CA VAL A 13 12.83 -9.07 -21.72
C VAL A 13 11.51 -8.41 -21.30
N PHE A 14 10.61 -8.18 -22.25
CA PHE A 14 9.32 -7.56 -21.97
C PHE A 14 8.43 -8.45 -21.09
N ALA A 15 8.41 -9.77 -21.35
CA ALA A 15 7.70 -10.73 -20.52
C ALA A 15 8.25 -10.77 -19.08
N LEU A 16 9.58 -10.76 -18.92
CA LEU A 16 10.22 -10.67 -17.60
C LEU A 16 9.86 -9.39 -16.86
N ALA A 17 9.81 -8.25 -17.55
CA ALA A 17 9.41 -6.98 -16.96
C ALA A 17 7.96 -7.05 -16.45
N ILE A 18 7.02 -7.57 -17.25
CA ILE A 18 5.61 -7.74 -16.85
C ILE A 18 5.49 -8.65 -15.64
N LEU A 19 6.22 -9.78 -15.61
CA LEU A 19 6.21 -10.70 -14.47
C LEU A 19 6.74 -10.02 -13.20
N LYS A 20 7.80 -9.22 -13.30
CA LYS A 20 8.33 -8.46 -12.15
C LYS A 20 7.37 -7.40 -11.65
N LEU A 21 6.73 -6.64 -12.55
CA LEU A 21 5.70 -5.66 -12.22
C LEU A 21 4.48 -6.30 -11.56
N GLY A 22 4.00 -7.42 -12.11
CA GLY A 22 2.91 -8.18 -11.50
C GLY A 22 3.27 -8.71 -10.11
N SER A 23 4.46 -9.29 -9.96
CA SER A 23 4.95 -9.74 -8.65
C SER A 23 5.04 -8.60 -7.64
N LEU A 24 5.48 -7.41 -8.05
CA LEU A 24 5.53 -6.24 -7.19
C LEU A 24 4.12 -5.78 -6.81
N TYR A 25 3.18 -5.76 -7.76
CA TYR A 25 1.79 -5.40 -7.52
C TYR A 25 1.13 -6.31 -6.47
N PHE A 26 1.38 -7.63 -6.52
CA PHE A 26 0.88 -8.56 -5.51
C PHE A 26 1.67 -8.52 -4.20
N SER A 27 2.96 -8.16 -4.23
CA SER A 27 3.80 -8.01 -3.04
C SER A 27 3.47 -6.74 -2.25
N VAL A 28 2.99 -5.68 -2.92
CA VAL A 28 2.47 -4.49 -2.26
C VAL A 28 1.07 -4.83 -1.78
N ASN A 29 1.01 -5.56 -0.66
CA ASN A 29 -0.17 -5.56 0.18
C ASN A 29 -0.08 -4.22 0.93
N PRO A 30 -0.89 -3.20 0.59
CA PRO A 30 -0.89 -1.99 1.40
C PRO A 30 -1.25 -2.44 2.81
N ASP A 31 -0.45 -2.06 3.80
CA ASP A 31 -0.68 -2.29 5.24
C ASP A 31 -2.05 -1.77 5.75
N ASP A 32 -2.92 -1.32 4.84
CA ASP A 32 -4.30 -0.93 5.06
C ASP A 32 -5.15 -2.06 5.67
N SER A 33 -4.86 -3.35 5.42
CA SER A 33 -5.58 -4.44 6.10
C SER A 33 -5.25 -4.46 7.59
N ASN A 34 -3.97 -4.48 7.93
CA ASN A 34 -3.47 -4.44 9.31
C ASN A 34 -3.90 -3.16 10.02
N TRP A 35 -3.91 -2.03 9.31
CA TRP A 35 -4.37 -0.76 9.85
C TRP A 35 -5.87 -0.74 10.14
N ASN A 36 -6.68 -1.35 9.27
CA ASN A 36 -8.13 -1.44 9.52
C ASN A 36 -8.43 -2.34 10.71
N GLU A 37 -7.73 -3.46 10.84
CA GLU A 37 -7.84 -4.35 12.01
C GLU A 37 -7.40 -3.65 13.29
N PHE A 38 -6.23 -2.98 13.28
CA PHE A 38 -5.72 -2.20 14.43
C PHE A 38 -6.73 -1.13 14.91
N LYS A 39 -7.34 -0.39 13.98
CA LYS A 39 -8.35 0.62 14.35
C LYS A 39 -9.58 0.02 15.00
N ILE A 40 -9.99 -1.17 14.57
CA ILE A 40 -11.15 -1.88 15.13
C ILE A 40 -10.79 -2.41 16.52
N GLU A 41 -9.62 -3.03 16.67
CA GLU A 41 -9.13 -3.58 17.93
C GLU A 41 -8.96 -2.51 19.02
N HIS A 42 -8.39 -1.35 18.67
CA HIS A 42 -8.11 -0.25 19.60
C HIS A 42 -9.18 0.86 19.60
N HIS A 43 -10.38 0.57 19.06
CA HIS A 43 -11.53 1.48 19.01
C HIS A 43 -11.20 2.91 18.53
N CYS A 44 -10.31 3.01 17.54
CA CYS A 44 -9.72 4.26 17.11
C CYS A 44 -10.75 5.17 16.42
N LYS A 45 -10.91 6.39 16.93
CA LYS A 45 -11.78 7.42 16.37
C LYS A 45 -10.98 8.48 15.64
N LEU A 46 -11.44 8.87 14.47
CA LEU A 46 -10.78 9.90 13.68
C LEU A 46 -10.85 11.25 14.40
N ARG A 47 -9.71 11.90 14.58
CA ARG A 47 -9.61 13.16 15.32
C ARG A 47 -10.20 14.29 14.46
N LYS A 48 -11.25 14.94 14.96
CA LYS A 48 -11.79 16.16 14.37
C LYS A 48 -11.15 17.36 15.05
N THR A 49 -10.45 18.20 14.31
CA THR A 49 -9.95 19.48 14.84
C THR A 49 -11.01 20.56 14.68
N GLU A 50 -10.86 21.65 15.40
CA GLU A 50 -11.74 22.83 15.36
C GLU A 50 -11.85 23.44 13.95
N TYR A 51 -10.84 23.22 13.11
CA TYR A 51 -10.76 23.69 11.72
C TYR A 51 -11.23 22.65 10.68
N GLY A 52 -11.80 21.53 11.14
CA GLY A 52 -12.25 20.45 10.29
C GLY A 52 -11.46 19.15 10.48
N VAL A 53 -11.89 18.13 9.74
CA VAL A 53 -11.41 16.75 9.88
C VAL A 53 -9.94 16.66 9.42
N GLU A 54 -9.00 16.48 10.34
CA GLU A 54 -7.64 16.05 10.00
C GLU A 54 -7.73 14.58 9.57
N ARG A 55 -7.63 14.33 8.27
CA ARG A 55 -7.92 13.01 7.67
C ARG A 55 -6.90 11.91 8.01
N ALA A 56 -5.92 12.18 8.86
CA ALA A 56 -4.76 11.31 9.06
C ALA A 56 -4.34 11.09 10.53
N SER A 57 -5.15 11.50 11.51
CA SER A 57 -4.89 11.24 12.93
C SER A 57 -6.07 10.52 13.60
N TRP A 58 -5.77 9.47 14.36
CA TRP A 58 -6.76 8.64 15.06
C TRP A 58 -6.43 8.59 16.55
N ASN A 59 -7.43 8.84 17.38
CA ASN A 59 -7.34 8.69 18.82
C ASN A 59 -7.92 7.32 19.22
N CYS A 60 -7.11 6.51 19.87
CA CYS A 60 -7.50 5.16 20.28
C CYS A 60 -7.77 5.11 21.80
N ASP A 61 -8.32 3.99 22.27
CA ASP A 61 -8.71 3.77 23.67
C ASP A 61 -7.53 3.76 24.67
N ASP A 62 -6.32 3.52 24.17
CA ASP A 62 -5.06 3.63 24.90
C ASP A 62 -4.63 5.09 25.21
N GLY A 63 -5.43 6.07 24.78
CA GLY A 63 -5.16 7.49 24.98
C GLY A 63 -4.05 8.04 24.08
N LYS A 64 -3.54 7.26 23.12
CA LYS A 64 -2.53 7.70 22.15
C LYS A 64 -3.18 8.12 20.83
N THR A 65 -2.42 8.95 20.09
CA THR A 65 -2.79 9.37 18.74
C THR A 65 -1.89 8.67 17.72
N TYR A 66 -2.51 7.95 16.79
CA TYR A 66 -1.82 7.24 15.72
C TYR A 66 -2.02 7.95 14.37
N PHE A 67 -1.00 7.87 13.52
CA PHE A 67 -0.98 8.50 12.20
C PHE A 67 -0.72 7.47 11.12
N ARG A 68 -1.52 7.47 10.05
CA ARG A 68 -1.41 6.48 8.96
C ARG A 68 -0.02 6.44 8.31
N TRP A 69 0.66 7.58 8.19
CA TRP A 69 1.98 7.66 7.54
C TRP A 69 3.13 7.14 8.41
N MET A 70 2.96 7.00 9.73
CA MET A 70 4.03 6.50 10.61
C MET A 70 4.14 4.98 10.59
N GLN A 71 3.11 4.29 10.10
CA GLN A 71 3.06 2.83 10.03
C GLN A 71 3.56 2.27 8.69
N GLN A 72 3.99 3.14 7.76
CA GLN A 72 4.58 2.77 6.47
C GLN A 72 6.13 2.72 6.49
N ARG A 73 6.76 2.75 7.67
CA ARG A 73 8.23 2.68 7.82
C ARG A 73 8.70 1.33 8.28
#